data_AF-A0A3D9LK41-F1
#
_entry.id   AF-A0A3D9LK41-F1
#
_cell.length_a   1.000
_cell.length_b   1.000
_cell.length_c   1.000
_cell.angle_alpha   90.00
_cell.angle_beta   90.00
_cell.angle_gamma   90.00
#
_symmetry.space_group_name_H-M   'P 1'
#
loop_
_entity.id
_entity.type
_entity.pdbx_description
1 polymer ?
#
loop_
_entity_poly.entity_id
_entity_poly.type
_entity_poly.pdbx_seq_one_letter_code
_entity_poly.pdbx_strand_id
1 'polypeptide(L)'
;MTNEEIYEKANSVVGIEGMTGNERLFASGLMDTFDKAKKKDKYLARTILQALKFDELSISRIIGYSIDSLKYPNAWDFPNENSNGLNNDQKAVLEYSELNEIGMGAPLRGICRIKLNDNKSILIGNNCGGPAIWIRNGLKAAIPIWEKSFFNGTFQRIGIVDLEKQTLTKYKKKFRVLDLRSFSGNLILGIDSPIHRTKTVEFDYEKETIEKIVGIK
;
A
#
# COMPACT_ATOMS: atom_id res chain seq x y z
N MET A 1 -8.33 13.85 -25.55
CA MET A 1 -7.00 13.56 -26.08
C MET A 1 -6.69 12.12 -25.71
N THR A 2 -6.33 11.30 -26.68
CA THR A 2 -6.01 9.88 -26.46
C THR A 2 -4.58 9.72 -25.96
N ASN A 3 -4.23 8.54 -25.44
CA ASN A 3 -2.86 8.25 -25.03
C ASN A 3 -1.88 8.34 -26.21
N GLU A 4 -2.28 7.86 -27.39
CA GLU A 4 -1.48 7.91 -28.61
C GLU A 4 -1.11 9.35 -28.98
N GLU A 5 -2.09 10.26 -29.02
CA GLU A 5 -1.87 11.69 -29.30
C GLU A 5 -0.90 12.34 -28.29
N ILE A 6 -0.95 11.95 -27.02
CA ILE A 6 -0.07 12.47 -25.97
C ILE A 6 1.38 12.03 -26.21
N TYR A 7 1.60 10.75 -26.48
CA TYR A 7 2.93 10.22 -26.72
C TYR A 7 3.52 10.73 -28.04
N GLU A 8 2.72 10.90 -29.10
CA GLU A 8 3.16 11.53 -30.34
C GLU A 8 3.64 12.97 -30.11
N LYS A 9 2.86 13.77 -29.37
CA LYS A 9 3.23 15.15 -29.00
C LYS A 9 4.47 15.22 -28.12
N ALA A 10 4.67 14.28 -27.21
CA ALA A 10 5.84 14.24 -26.35
C ALA A 10 7.10 13.81 -27.13
N ASN A 11 6.98 12.80 -28.00
CA ASN A 11 8.09 12.25 -28.78
C ASN A 11 8.54 13.17 -29.93
N SER A 12 7.71 14.11 -30.38
CA SER A 12 8.09 15.11 -31.39
C SER A 12 9.01 16.22 -30.85
N VAL A 13 9.18 16.32 -29.52
CA VAL A 13 10.06 17.31 -28.89
C VAL A 13 11.51 16.84 -28.91
N VAL A 14 12.35 17.53 -29.70
CA VAL A 14 13.79 17.27 -29.76
C VAL A 14 14.50 17.87 -28.53
N GLY A 15 15.39 17.10 -27.90
CA GLY A 15 16.22 17.59 -26.79
C GLY A 15 15.50 17.68 -25.44
N ILE A 16 14.45 16.89 -25.23
CA ILE A 16 13.60 16.93 -24.03
C ILE A 16 14.37 16.73 -22.71
N GLU A 17 15.50 16.03 -22.73
CA GLU A 17 16.34 15.76 -21.55
C GLU A 17 17.01 17.02 -20.98
N GLY A 18 17.34 17.99 -21.83
CA GLY A 18 17.96 19.26 -21.42
C GLY A 18 16.98 20.31 -20.90
N MET A 19 15.67 20.03 -20.98
CA MET A 19 14.61 20.97 -20.62
C MET A 19 14.12 20.77 -19.18
N THR A 20 13.74 21.87 -18.53
CA THR A 20 12.96 21.86 -17.30
C THR A 20 11.54 21.33 -17.56
N GLY A 21 10.84 20.90 -16.49
CA GLY A 21 9.52 20.31 -16.64
C GLY A 21 8.48 21.21 -17.33
N ASN A 22 8.47 22.51 -17.03
CA ASN A 22 7.55 23.46 -17.67
C ASN A 22 7.87 23.68 -19.14
N GLU A 23 9.16 23.69 -19.51
CA GLU A 23 9.59 23.80 -20.91
C GLU A 23 9.16 22.57 -21.71
N ARG A 24 9.22 21.35 -21.14
CA ARG A 24 8.72 20.13 -21.79
C ARG A 24 7.21 20.20 -22.06
N LEU A 25 6.44 20.67 -21.07
CA LEU A 25 4.99 20.85 -21.19
C LEU A 25 4.63 21.89 -22.27
N PHE A 26 5.40 22.97 -22.35
CA PHE A 26 5.20 24.01 -23.36
C PHE A 26 5.60 23.52 -24.76
N ALA A 27 6.81 22.96 -24.92
CA ALA A 27 7.35 22.50 -26.19
C ALA A 27 6.52 21.39 -26.85
N SER A 28 5.90 20.52 -26.06
CA SER A 28 4.98 19.47 -26.54
C SER A 28 3.57 19.98 -26.87
N GLY A 29 3.24 21.23 -26.54
CA GLY A 29 1.89 21.77 -26.66
C GLY A 29 0.88 21.06 -25.74
N LEU A 30 1.34 20.45 -24.65
CA LEU A 30 0.51 19.74 -23.67
C LEU A 30 0.14 20.59 -22.45
N MET A 31 0.74 21.76 -22.25
CA MET A 31 0.54 22.63 -21.08
C MET A 31 -0.94 22.86 -20.74
N ASP A 32 -1.75 23.36 -21.66
CA ASP A 32 -3.16 23.66 -21.39
C ASP A 32 -3.99 22.40 -21.07
N THR A 33 -3.62 21.28 -21.71
CA THR A 33 -4.28 19.99 -21.46
C THR A 33 -3.91 19.49 -20.08
N PHE A 34 -2.63 19.59 -19.71
CA PHE A 34 -2.12 19.24 -18.40
C PHE A 34 -2.77 20.09 -17.29
N ASP A 35 -2.87 21.40 -17.44
CA ASP A 35 -3.45 22.29 -16.42
C ASP A 35 -4.94 21.99 -16.17
N LYS A 36 -5.68 21.65 -17.22
CA LYS A 36 -7.07 21.18 -17.11
C LYS A 36 -7.14 19.81 -16.44
N ALA A 37 -6.31 18.87 -16.89
CA ALA A 37 -6.26 17.50 -16.38
C ALA A 37 -5.86 17.47 -14.90
N LYS A 38 -4.86 18.25 -14.48
CA LYS A 38 -4.39 18.35 -13.10
C LYS A 38 -5.53 18.62 -12.10
N LYS A 39 -6.59 19.32 -12.51
CA LYS A 39 -7.75 19.64 -11.67
C LYS A 39 -8.87 18.60 -11.76
N LYS A 40 -9.07 17.94 -12.90
CA LYS A 40 -10.27 17.15 -13.21
C LYS A 40 -10.02 15.68 -13.51
N ASP A 41 -8.83 15.33 -13.96
CA ASP A 41 -8.44 14.01 -14.43
C ASP A 41 -6.95 13.77 -14.15
N LYS A 42 -6.67 13.25 -12.94
CA LYS A 42 -5.31 12.99 -12.50
C LYS A 42 -4.62 11.88 -13.29
N TYR A 43 -5.39 10.95 -13.88
CA TYR A 43 -4.83 9.88 -14.70
C TYR A 43 -4.29 10.46 -16.01
N LEU A 44 -5.07 11.29 -16.70
CA LEU A 44 -4.61 12.01 -17.88
C LEU A 44 -3.40 12.91 -17.57
N ALA A 45 -3.43 13.63 -16.45
CA ALA A 45 -2.31 14.48 -16.04
C ALA A 45 -1.03 13.66 -15.79
N ARG A 46 -1.16 12.44 -15.24
CA ARG A 46 -0.05 11.51 -15.03
C ARG A 46 0.51 11.02 -16.35
N THR A 47 -0.34 10.55 -17.26
CA THR A 47 0.06 10.08 -18.60
C THR A 47 0.87 11.14 -19.34
N ILE A 48 0.44 12.41 -19.27
CA ILE A 48 1.18 13.54 -19.86
C ILE A 48 2.58 13.68 -19.24
N LEU A 49 2.71 13.67 -17.92
CA LEU A 49 4.02 13.80 -17.27
C LEU A 49 4.94 12.59 -17.54
N GLN A 50 4.38 11.37 -17.61
CA GLN A 50 5.13 10.17 -17.97
C GLN A 50 5.63 10.23 -19.42
N ALA A 51 4.78 10.65 -20.36
CA ALA A 51 5.17 10.85 -21.76
C ALA A 51 6.32 11.86 -21.89
N LEU A 52 6.29 12.93 -21.07
CA LEU A 52 7.34 13.95 -20.99
C LEU A 52 8.55 13.57 -20.12
N LYS A 53 8.70 12.28 -19.79
CA LYS A 53 9.86 11.71 -19.10
C LYS A 53 10.14 12.35 -17.72
N PHE A 54 9.10 12.75 -17.00
CA PHE A 54 9.26 13.08 -15.58
C PHE A 54 9.49 11.80 -14.78
N ASP A 55 10.33 11.87 -13.75
CA ASP A 55 10.48 10.76 -12.81
C ASP A 55 9.24 10.64 -11.90
N GLU A 56 9.00 9.43 -11.39
CA GLU A 56 7.83 9.13 -10.58
C GLU A 56 7.70 9.96 -9.30
N LEU A 57 8.84 10.39 -8.73
CA LEU A 57 8.86 11.20 -7.52
C LEU A 57 8.43 12.65 -7.84
N SER A 58 8.88 13.20 -8.96
CA SER A 58 8.40 14.49 -9.49
C SER A 58 6.92 14.45 -9.84
N ILE A 59 6.45 13.40 -10.51
CA ILE A 59 5.02 13.24 -10.84
C ILE A 59 4.17 13.24 -9.58
N SER A 60 4.55 12.43 -8.60
CA SER A 60 3.86 12.33 -7.31
C SER A 60 3.82 13.67 -6.55
N ARG A 61 4.86 14.51 -6.67
CA ARG A 61 4.87 15.87 -6.11
C ARG A 61 3.92 16.83 -6.83
N ILE A 62 3.79 16.72 -8.15
CA ILE A 62 3.05 17.69 -8.98
C ILE A 62 1.54 17.42 -8.96
N ILE A 63 1.12 16.17 -9.09
CA ILE A 63 -0.31 15.79 -9.21
C ILE A 63 -0.82 14.95 -8.02
N GLY A 64 0.07 14.59 -7.09
CA GLY A 64 -0.19 13.65 -6.00
C GLY A 64 0.09 12.21 -6.43
N TYR A 65 0.14 11.30 -5.46
CA TYR A 65 0.18 9.85 -5.75
C TYR A 65 -1.16 9.43 -6.38
N SER A 66 -1.11 8.78 -7.54
CA SER A 66 -2.23 7.96 -8.03
C SER A 66 -2.04 6.52 -7.53
N ILE A 67 -3.09 5.71 -7.54
CA ILE A 67 -2.96 4.27 -7.21
C ILE A 67 -1.87 3.63 -8.09
N ASP A 68 -1.77 4.03 -9.36
CA ASP A 68 -0.75 3.57 -10.33
C ASP A 68 0.71 3.97 -9.99
N SER A 69 0.91 4.85 -9.01
CA SER A 69 2.25 5.23 -8.52
C SER A 69 2.68 4.42 -7.30
N LEU A 70 1.76 3.65 -6.70
CA LEU A 70 2.05 2.86 -5.53
C LEU A 70 2.81 1.60 -5.93
N LYS A 71 4.00 1.43 -5.34
CA LYS A 71 4.79 0.20 -5.51
C LYS A 71 3.98 -1.01 -5.04
N TYR A 72 3.77 -1.97 -5.95
CA TYR A 72 3.17 -3.26 -5.62
C TYR A 72 4.09 -4.09 -4.70
N PRO A 73 3.53 -4.83 -3.73
CA PRO A 73 2.12 -4.76 -3.29
C PRO A 73 1.86 -3.48 -2.46
N ASN A 74 0.61 -3.03 -2.44
CA ASN A 74 0.13 -1.85 -1.72
C ASN A 74 -1.30 -2.06 -1.17
N ALA A 75 -1.86 -1.08 -0.47
CA ALA A 75 -3.16 -1.24 0.21
C ALA A 75 -4.39 -1.39 -0.73
N TRP A 76 -4.27 -1.02 -2.01
CA TRP A 76 -5.31 -1.20 -3.03
C TRP A 76 -5.09 -2.44 -3.89
N ASP A 77 -3.88 -2.99 -3.90
CA ASP A 77 -3.55 -4.17 -4.70
C ASP A 77 -2.41 -4.98 -4.05
N PHE A 78 -2.75 -6.17 -3.58
CA PHE A 78 -1.83 -7.10 -2.92
C PHE A 78 -2.27 -8.56 -3.20
N PRO A 79 -1.34 -9.53 -3.15
CA PRO A 79 -1.67 -10.91 -3.51
C PRO A 79 -2.60 -11.54 -2.48
N ASN A 80 -3.45 -12.45 -2.94
CA ASN A 80 -4.30 -13.25 -2.06
C ASN A 80 -3.49 -14.17 -1.14
N GLU A 81 -2.25 -14.50 -1.50
CA GLU A 81 -1.37 -15.34 -0.70
C GLU A 81 -0.08 -14.62 -0.35
N ASN A 82 0.37 -14.77 0.90
CA ASN A 82 1.59 -14.17 1.40
C ASN A 82 2.32 -15.17 2.33
N SER A 83 3.33 -15.83 1.77
CA SER A 83 4.13 -16.88 2.44
C SER A 83 5.29 -16.29 3.24
N ASN A 84 5.64 -16.94 4.35
CA ASN A 84 6.84 -16.61 5.12
C ASN A 84 8.15 -17.12 4.49
N GLY A 85 8.07 -17.85 3.36
CA GLY A 85 9.22 -18.31 2.59
C GLY A 85 9.99 -19.48 3.21
N LEU A 86 9.49 -20.07 4.29
CA LEU A 86 10.10 -21.25 4.93
C LEU A 86 9.61 -22.55 4.29
N ASN A 87 10.49 -23.56 4.27
CA ASN A 87 10.21 -24.91 3.76
C ASN A 87 10.35 -25.99 4.85
N ASN A 88 10.21 -25.60 6.11
CA ASN A 88 10.29 -26.48 7.29
C ASN A 88 8.94 -26.49 8.04
N ASP A 89 8.91 -27.08 9.23
CA ASP A 89 7.70 -27.18 10.08
C ASP A 89 7.05 -25.83 10.44
N GLN A 90 7.78 -24.72 10.28
CA GLN A 90 7.30 -23.35 10.54
C GLN A 90 6.78 -22.65 9.29
N LYS A 91 6.66 -23.35 8.15
CA LYS A 91 6.04 -22.81 6.94
C LYS A 91 4.62 -22.34 7.26
N ALA A 92 4.35 -21.08 6.89
CA ALA A 92 3.06 -20.45 7.09
C ALA A 92 2.71 -19.57 5.88
N VAL A 93 1.44 -19.60 5.50
CA VAL A 93 0.91 -18.77 4.41
C VAL A 93 -0.30 -18.00 4.93
N LEU A 94 -0.29 -16.67 4.76
CA LEU A 94 -1.47 -15.86 4.94
C LEU A 94 -2.30 -15.93 3.65
N GLU A 95 -3.55 -16.35 3.78
CA GLU A 95 -4.52 -16.48 2.70
C GLU A 95 -5.63 -15.43 2.91
N TYR A 96 -5.81 -14.58 1.91
CA TYR A 96 -6.85 -13.56 1.84
C TYR A 96 -7.96 -14.02 0.91
N SER A 97 -9.19 -13.91 1.38
CA SER A 97 -10.40 -14.18 0.60
C SER A 97 -11.38 -13.03 0.70
N GLU A 98 -12.31 -12.97 -0.25
CA GLU A 98 -13.37 -11.95 -0.29
C GLU A 98 -12.82 -10.51 -0.27
N LEU A 99 -11.68 -10.28 -0.94
CA LEU A 99 -11.12 -8.93 -1.06
C LEU A 99 -12.12 -8.00 -1.75
N ASN A 100 -12.46 -6.92 -1.08
CA ASN A 100 -13.30 -5.84 -1.60
C ASN A 100 -12.79 -4.49 -1.14
N GLU A 101 -13.04 -3.46 -1.94
CA GLU A 101 -12.81 -2.09 -1.53
C GLU A 101 -13.72 -1.74 -0.34
N ILE A 102 -13.20 -0.95 0.60
CA ILE A 102 -13.98 -0.52 1.77
C ILE A 102 -15.16 0.37 1.38
N GLY A 103 -14.97 1.12 0.31
CA GLY A 103 -15.89 1.96 -0.44
C GLY A 103 -15.24 2.28 -1.78
N MET A 104 -15.98 2.85 -2.72
CA MET A 104 -15.50 3.09 -4.09
C MET A 104 -14.16 3.85 -4.11
N GLY A 105 -13.11 3.21 -4.66
CA GLY A 105 -11.75 3.76 -4.76
C GLY A 105 -10.96 3.77 -3.44
N ALA A 106 -11.48 3.15 -2.37
CA ALA A 106 -10.80 2.99 -1.09
C ALA A 106 -9.94 1.71 -1.08
N PRO A 107 -8.99 1.57 -0.14
CA PRO A 107 -8.17 0.37 -0.01
C PRO A 107 -8.99 -0.91 0.15
N LEU A 108 -8.34 -2.05 -0.12
CA LEU A 108 -8.93 -3.36 0.04
C LEU A 108 -8.99 -3.80 1.52
N ARG A 109 -10.01 -4.59 1.81
CA ARG A 109 -10.11 -5.44 3.00
C ARG A 109 -10.61 -6.83 2.59
N GLY A 110 -10.31 -7.83 3.40
CA GLY A 110 -10.96 -9.14 3.27
C GLY A 110 -10.74 -10.00 4.50
N ILE A 111 -11.17 -11.24 4.38
CA ILE A 111 -10.96 -12.26 5.39
C ILE A 111 -9.53 -12.76 5.24
N CYS A 112 -8.74 -12.69 6.31
CA CYS A 112 -7.39 -13.25 6.34
C CYS A 112 -7.34 -14.46 7.28
N ARG A 113 -6.81 -15.56 6.76
CA ARG A 113 -6.50 -16.78 7.49
C ARG A 113 -5.02 -17.08 7.41
N ILE A 114 -4.48 -17.76 8.40
CA ILE A 114 -3.13 -18.33 8.35
C ILE A 114 -3.23 -19.84 8.19
N LYS A 115 -2.59 -20.36 7.16
CA LYS A 115 -2.44 -21.79 6.90
C LYS A 115 -1.08 -22.25 7.39
N LEU A 116 -1.08 -23.23 8.28
CA LEU A 116 0.10 -23.89 8.81
C LEU A 116 0.30 -25.27 8.13
N ASN A 117 1.47 -25.88 8.32
CA ASN A 117 1.85 -27.14 7.65
C ASN A 117 0.89 -28.32 7.84
N ASP A 118 0.13 -28.35 8.93
CA ASP A 118 -0.85 -29.38 9.24
C ASP A 118 -2.20 -29.16 8.51
N ASN A 119 -2.23 -28.32 7.47
CA ASN A 119 -3.44 -27.85 6.78
C ASN A 119 -4.46 -27.14 7.71
N LYS A 120 -4.04 -26.78 8.92
CA LYS A 120 -4.88 -26.00 9.82
C LYS A 120 -4.93 -24.57 9.34
N SER A 121 -6.15 -24.11 9.07
CA SER A 121 -6.43 -22.74 8.66
C SER A 121 -7.08 -21.98 9.81
N ILE A 122 -6.39 -20.98 10.35
CA ILE A 122 -6.81 -20.22 11.53
C ILE A 122 -7.21 -18.81 11.11
N LEU A 123 -8.36 -18.33 11.58
CA LEU A 123 -8.85 -16.98 11.28
C LEU A 123 -8.00 -15.92 12.02
N ILE A 124 -7.40 -15.00 11.26
CA ILE A 124 -6.73 -13.81 11.80
C ILE A 124 -7.73 -12.67 11.97
N GLY A 125 -8.59 -12.46 10.98
CA GLY A 125 -9.64 -11.44 11.04
C GLY A 125 -10.47 -11.36 9.76
N ASN A 126 -11.68 -10.82 9.90
CA ASN A 126 -12.62 -10.68 8.77
C ASN A 126 -12.42 -9.39 7.96
N ASN A 127 -11.63 -8.44 8.49
CA ASN A 127 -11.41 -7.14 7.87
C ASN A 127 -9.92 -6.81 7.85
N CYS A 128 -9.10 -7.72 7.35
CA CYS A 128 -7.67 -7.49 7.20
C CYS A 128 -7.38 -6.72 5.92
N GLY A 129 -6.54 -5.70 6.00
CA GLY A 129 -5.92 -5.05 4.85
C GLY A 129 -4.57 -5.69 4.53
N GLY A 130 -3.91 -5.14 3.51
CA GLY A 130 -2.61 -5.60 3.07
C GLY A 130 -1.72 -4.48 2.54
N PRO A 131 -0.50 -4.83 2.09
CA PRO A 131 0.11 -6.14 2.28
C PRO A 131 0.49 -6.41 3.75
N ALA A 132 0.40 -7.67 4.16
CA ALA A 132 1.12 -8.13 5.34
C ALA A 132 2.61 -8.23 5.02
N ILE A 133 3.46 -8.05 6.04
CA ILE A 133 4.90 -8.20 5.91
C ILE A 133 5.44 -9.15 6.97
N TRP A 134 6.26 -10.10 6.54
CA TRP A 134 6.98 -11.00 7.42
C TRP A 134 8.28 -10.38 7.91
N ILE A 135 8.64 -10.66 9.16
CA ILE A 135 10.00 -10.45 9.62
C ILE A 135 10.94 -11.42 8.89
N ARG A 136 12.23 -11.07 8.76
CA ARG A 136 13.23 -11.85 8.01
C ARG A 136 13.32 -13.34 8.38
N ASN A 137 13.10 -13.70 9.65
CA ASN A 137 13.15 -15.11 10.07
C ASN A 137 11.84 -15.89 9.79
N GLY A 138 10.79 -15.23 9.29
CA GLY A 138 9.52 -15.85 8.92
C GLY A 138 8.61 -16.23 10.09
N LEU A 139 8.96 -15.88 11.34
CA LEU A 139 8.22 -16.30 12.54
C LEU A 139 7.16 -15.31 13.01
N LYS A 140 7.18 -14.08 12.48
CA LYS A 140 6.22 -13.03 12.80
C LYS A 140 5.75 -12.31 11.54
N ALA A 141 4.45 -12.00 11.47
CA ALA A 141 3.88 -11.18 10.40
C ALA A 141 3.15 -9.97 10.98
N ALA A 142 3.42 -8.80 10.44
CA ALA A 142 2.64 -7.60 10.70
C ALA A 142 1.52 -7.46 9.66
N ILE A 143 0.29 -7.26 10.11
CA ILE A 143 -0.92 -7.28 9.31
C ILE A 143 -1.75 -6.03 9.63
N PRO A 144 -2.11 -5.21 8.62
CA PRO A 144 -3.10 -4.15 8.80
C PRO A 144 -4.49 -4.75 9.09
N ILE A 145 -5.18 -4.27 10.13
CA ILE A 145 -6.52 -4.74 10.49
C ILE A 145 -7.46 -3.55 10.58
N TRP A 146 -8.53 -3.56 9.78
CA TRP A 146 -9.58 -2.56 9.80
C TRP A 146 -10.53 -2.76 10.97
N GLU A 147 -10.83 -1.65 11.65
CA GLU A 147 -11.83 -1.57 12.70
C GLU A 147 -12.74 -0.37 12.48
N LYS A 148 -13.97 -0.47 13.01
CA LYS A 148 -14.93 0.63 12.96
C LYS A 148 -14.78 1.49 14.21
N SER A 149 -14.79 2.81 14.02
CA SER A 149 -15.04 3.75 15.10
C SER A 149 -16.53 3.99 15.23
N PHE A 150 -17.02 4.18 16.46
CA PHE A 150 -18.43 4.53 16.72
C PHE A 150 -18.87 5.83 16.04
N PHE A 151 -17.95 6.77 15.78
CA PHE A 151 -18.28 8.09 15.23
C PHE A 151 -17.43 8.52 14.02
N ASN A 152 -16.26 7.92 13.78
CA ASN A 152 -15.26 8.43 12.82
C ASN A 152 -14.90 7.46 11.69
N GLY A 153 -15.87 6.71 11.16
CA GLY A 153 -15.64 5.81 10.02
C GLY A 153 -14.76 4.61 10.37
N THR A 154 -13.90 4.20 9.45
CA THR A 154 -12.98 3.07 9.64
C THR A 154 -11.55 3.55 9.85
N PHE A 155 -10.78 2.78 10.62
CA PHE A 155 -9.36 3.01 10.87
C PHE A 155 -8.64 1.66 10.89
N GLN A 156 -7.32 1.67 10.79
CA GLN A 156 -6.49 0.49 10.90
C GLN A 156 -5.69 0.44 12.19
N ARG A 157 -5.39 -0.77 12.61
CA ARG A 157 -4.39 -1.11 13.62
C ARG A 157 -3.37 -2.06 13.02
N ILE A 158 -2.18 -2.09 13.60
CA ILE A 158 -1.23 -3.16 13.33
C ILE A 158 -1.60 -4.36 14.22
N GLY A 159 -1.75 -5.53 13.61
CA GLY A 159 -1.76 -6.82 14.28
C GLY A 159 -0.46 -7.56 13.99
N ILE A 160 0.11 -8.23 14.99
CA ILE A 160 1.26 -9.12 14.82
C ILE A 160 0.83 -10.54 15.10
N VAL A 161 0.97 -11.40 14.09
CA VAL A 161 0.91 -12.85 14.26
C VAL A 161 2.30 -13.33 14.67
N ASP A 162 2.38 -14.08 15.76
CA ASP A 162 3.60 -14.69 16.29
C ASP A 162 3.43 -16.21 16.29
N LEU A 163 4.21 -16.89 15.44
CA LEU A 163 4.17 -18.35 15.27
C LEU A 163 4.81 -19.09 16.46
N GLU A 164 5.76 -18.47 17.16
CA GLU A 164 6.40 -19.10 18.32
C GLU A 164 5.45 -19.08 19.51
N LYS A 165 4.79 -17.93 19.72
CA LYS A 165 3.83 -17.76 20.82
C LYS A 165 2.43 -18.26 20.49
N GLN A 166 2.15 -18.55 19.21
CA GLN A 166 0.82 -18.88 18.71
C GLN A 166 -0.21 -17.82 19.12
N THR A 167 0.11 -16.55 18.86
CA THR A 167 -0.78 -15.41 19.18
C THR A 167 -0.96 -14.43 18.04
N LEU A 168 -2.08 -13.74 18.05
CA LEU A 168 -2.33 -12.49 17.36
C LEU A 168 -2.38 -11.35 18.40
N THR A 169 -1.40 -10.46 18.36
CA THR A 169 -1.37 -9.26 19.20
C THR A 169 -1.82 -8.05 18.40
N LYS A 170 -2.86 -7.35 18.86
CA LYS A 170 -3.37 -6.10 18.26
C LYS A 170 -2.97 -4.91 19.11
N TYR A 171 -2.56 -3.82 18.47
CA TYR A 171 -2.05 -2.63 19.15
C TYR A 171 -3.03 -1.45 19.18
N LYS A 172 -2.92 -0.61 20.22
CA LYS A 172 -3.81 0.53 20.47
C LYS A 172 -3.66 1.69 19.51
N LYS A 173 -2.51 1.83 18.85
CA LYS A 173 -2.26 2.91 17.89
C LYS A 173 -3.16 2.77 16.67
N LYS A 174 -3.74 3.89 16.24
CA LYS A 174 -4.70 3.97 15.13
C LYS A 174 -4.05 4.65 13.93
N PHE A 175 -4.36 4.13 12.76
CA PHE A 175 -3.87 4.59 11.46
C PHE A 175 -5.04 4.76 10.49
N ARG A 176 -4.85 5.51 9.41
CA ARG A 176 -5.87 5.70 8.38
C ARG A 176 -5.80 4.60 7.34
N VAL A 177 -4.64 4.46 6.71
CA VAL A 177 -4.35 3.45 5.68
C VAL A 177 -2.88 3.11 5.77
N LEU A 178 -2.56 1.94 6.28
CA LEU A 178 -1.23 1.40 6.41
C LEU A 178 -0.79 0.78 5.11
N ASP A 179 0.39 1.20 4.68
CA ASP A 179 1.18 0.58 3.62
C ASP A 179 2.52 0.18 4.26
N LEU A 180 2.56 -1.05 4.77
CA LEU A 180 3.71 -1.58 5.51
C LEU A 180 4.82 -1.97 4.53
N ARG A 181 6.07 -1.58 4.84
CA ARG A 181 7.20 -1.70 3.91
C ARG A 181 8.33 -2.58 4.41
N SER A 182 8.63 -2.60 5.71
CA SER A 182 9.67 -3.50 6.24
C SER A 182 9.42 -3.88 7.69
N PHE A 183 9.86 -5.08 8.05
CA PHE A 183 9.79 -5.61 9.41
C PHE A 183 11.15 -6.23 9.79
N SER A 184 11.86 -5.59 10.72
CA SER A 184 13.19 -5.99 11.15
C SER A 184 13.35 -5.82 12.66
N GLY A 185 13.73 -6.90 13.36
CA GLY A 185 13.78 -6.87 14.82
C GLY A 185 12.41 -6.54 15.40
N ASN A 186 12.35 -5.50 16.24
CA ASN A 186 11.12 -4.96 16.82
C ASN A 186 10.45 -3.86 15.98
N LEU A 187 11.10 -3.40 14.90
CA LEU A 187 10.68 -2.22 14.16
C LEU A 187 9.92 -2.59 12.89
N ILE A 188 8.72 -2.03 12.77
CA ILE A 188 7.89 -2.04 11.56
C ILE A 188 7.92 -0.64 10.95
N LEU A 189 8.31 -0.56 9.67
CA LEU A 189 8.30 0.67 8.89
C LEU A 189 7.22 0.62 7.84
N GLY A 190 6.64 1.78 7.55
CA GLY A 190 5.63 1.91 6.51
C GLY A 190 5.20 3.34 6.30
N ILE A 191 4.05 3.49 5.67
CA ILE A 191 3.43 4.77 5.39
C ILE A 191 1.97 4.72 5.86
N ASP A 192 1.55 5.75 6.59
CA ASP A 192 0.14 6.00 6.90
C ASP A 192 -0.42 6.98 5.87
N SER A 193 -1.55 6.61 5.29
CA SER A 193 -2.29 7.36 4.28
C SER A 193 -1.44 7.68 3.05
N PRO A 194 -0.96 6.65 2.31
CA PRO A 194 0.04 6.81 1.25
C PRO A 194 -0.38 7.79 0.14
N ILE A 195 -1.67 7.88 -0.16
CA ILE A 195 -2.22 8.77 -1.19
C ILE A 195 -2.51 10.19 -0.65
N HIS A 196 -2.87 10.33 0.63
CA HIS A 196 -3.42 11.58 1.17
C HIS A 196 -2.84 11.90 2.54
N ARG A 197 -2.21 13.08 2.73
CA ARG A 197 -1.65 13.47 4.04
C ARG A 197 -0.68 12.42 4.58
N THR A 198 0.19 11.96 3.70
CA THR A 198 1.18 10.91 3.91
C THR A 198 2.03 11.17 5.14
N LYS A 199 2.19 10.15 5.99
CA LYS A 199 3.09 10.17 7.15
C LYS A 199 3.91 8.90 7.21
N THR A 200 5.20 9.03 7.55
CA THR A 200 6.04 7.88 7.84
C THR A 200 5.54 7.17 9.10
N VAL A 201 5.52 5.85 9.06
CA VAL A 201 5.25 4.99 10.21
C VAL A 201 6.56 4.37 10.66
N GLU A 202 6.94 4.67 11.89
CA GLU A 202 7.95 3.94 12.66
C GLU A 202 7.23 3.35 13.87
N PHE A 203 7.20 2.02 13.94
CA PHE A 203 6.42 1.29 14.93
C PHE A 203 7.29 0.23 15.61
N ASP A 204 7.77 0.56 16.81
CA ASP A 204 8.49 -0.36 17.68
C ASP A 204 7.47 -1.13 18.53
N TYR A 205 7.16 -2.36 18.11
CA TYR A 205 6.03 -3.10 18.68
C TYR A 205 6.22 -3.48 20.17
N GLU A 206 7.44 -3.40 20.70
CA GLU A 206 7.72 -3.69 22.12
C GLU A 206 7.43 -2.49 23.02
N LYS A 207 7.48 -1.27 22.46
CA LYS A 207 7.16 -0.02 23.18
C LYS A 207 5.70 0.40 23.05
N GLU A 208 4.98 -0.19 22.10
CA GLU A 208 3.62 0.22 21.75
C GLU A 208 2.59 -0.45 22.65
N THR A 209 1.52 0.29 22.99
CA THR A 209 0.49 -0.24 23.90
C THR A 209 -0.35 -1.30 23.20
N ILE A 210 -0.52 -2.44 23.87
CA ILE A 210 -1.35 -3.55 23.38
C ILE A 210 -2.84 -3.26 23.64
N GLU A 211 -3.67 -3.47 22.62
CA GLU A 211 -5.13 -3.45 22.73
C GLU A 211 -5.66 -4.81 23.19
N LYS A 212 -5.23 -5.87 22.53
CA LYS A 212 -5.71 -7.24 22.77
C LYS A 212 -4.69 -8.28 22.31
N ILE A 213 -4.61 -9.38 23.03
CA ILE A 213 -3.91 -10.61 22.60
C ILE A 213 -4.94 -11.71 22.42
N VAL A 214 -4.86 -12.44 21.32
CA VAL A 214 -5.73 -13.59 21.01
C VAL A 214 -4.86 -14.79 20.70
N GLY A 215 -5.16 -15.96 21.26
CA GLY A 215 -4.49 -17.21 20.87
C GLY A 215 -4.93 -17.65 19.48
N ILE A 216 -3.98 -18.06 18.64
CA ILE A 216 -4.25 -18.71 17.36
C ILE A 216 -4.03 -20.22 17.55
N LYS A 217 -5.00 -20.88 18.18
CA LYS A 217 -5.02 -22.33 18.42
C LYS A 217 -6.28 -22.95 17.83
#